data_AF-A0A4R8C4V2-F1
#
_entry.id   AF-A0A4R8C4V2-F1
#
_cell.length_a   1.000
_cell.length_b   1.000
_cell.length_c   1.000
_cell.angle_alpha   90.00
_cell.angle_beta   90.00
_cell.angle_gamma   90.00
#
_symmetry.space_group_name_H-M   'P 1'
#
loop_
_entity.id
_entity.type
_entity.pdbx_description
1 polymer ?
#
loop_
_entity_poly.entity_id
_entity_poly.type
_entity_poly.pdbx_seq_one_letter_code
_entity_poly.pdbx_strand_id
1 'polypeptide(L)'
;MSTLDTKPIGVILAVVFTLVLATILTQPFEFVAIRLLEGYWGTSWLGAGLAAVGIQRHQMRKGRLIRLGGKLDARALEKCLPHIHQTFINEPLLATAIERKIRAIDDAAIDADTRRRAADYIKAQAWMEVAPARLFHRITAVDDAVQRFPDDDRMMPTRLGLVLRSMEDRLGAGQAGADLRGFVIRNLSSIDSATLAEHDQYRSRLDMYASLCLITSALSAVNLAILRSEVEVSSLVLITAAMLVLSWACYRGAVMTAEGYATVLTGIDKQINDPVAHP
;
A
#
# COMPACT_ATOMS: atom_id res chain seq x y z
N MET A 1 -42.29 -29.08 1.31
CA MET A 1 -40.96 -29.51 0.82
C MET A 1 -41.11 -30.40 -0.43
N SER A 2 -41.97 -30.04 -1.39
CA SER A 2 -42.46 -30.95 -2.44
C SER A 2 -42.59 -30.33 -3.85
N THR A 3 -42.16 -29.09 -4.06
CA THR A 3 -42.24 -28.42 -5.38
C THR A 3 -40.95 -28.55 -6.20
N LEU A 4 -39.83 -28.97 -5.58
CA LEU A 4 -38.52 -29.11 -6.23
C LEU A 4 -38.36 -30.43 -7.00
N ASP A 5 -39.09 -31.50 -6.65
CA ASP A 5 -38.95 -32.83 -7.28
C ASP A 5 -39.63 -32.93 -8.66
N THR A 6 -40.61 -32.08 -8.96
CA THR A 6 -41.46 -32.25 -10.14
C THR A 6 -40.86 -31.75 -11.47
N LYS A 7 -39.79 -30.92 -11.45
CA LYS A 7 -39.16 -30.36 -12.67
C LYS A 7 -37.66 -30.11 -12.48
N PRO A 8 -36.83 -31.16 -12.32
CA PRO A 8 -35.40 -31.02 -12.03
C PRO A 8 -34.67 -30.21 -13.11
N ILE A 9 -35.03 -30.38 -14.39
CA ILE A 9 -34.44 -29.63 -15.51
C ILE A 9 -34.78 -28.14 -15.42
N GLY A 10 -36.01 -27.79 -15.04
CA GLY A 10 -36.43 -26.39 -14.91
C GLY A 10 -35.71 -25.67 -13.76
N VAL A 11 -35.48 -26.37 -12.65
CA VAL A 11 -34.71 -25.84 -11.51
C VAL A 11 -33.25 -25.66 -11.89
N ILE A 12 -32.63 -26.65 -12.54
CA ILE A 12 -31.24 -26.54 -13.02
C ILE A 12 -31.10 -25.37 -14.00
N LEU A 13 -31.99 -25.23 -14.98
CA LEU A 13 -31.98 -24.12 -15.93
C LEU A 13 -32.15 -22.77 -15.22
N ALA A 14 -33.06 -22.67 -14.24
CA ALA A 14 -33.25 -21.45 -13.47
C ALA A 14 -32.02 -21.11 -12.61
N VAL A 15 -31.39 -22.09 -11.99
CA VAL A 15 -30.15 -21.90 -11.20
C VAL A 15 -29.00 -21.48 -12.11
N VAL A 16 -28.78 -22.17 -13.24
CA VAL A 16 -27.74 -21.82 -14.22
C VAL A 16 -27.98 -20.42 -14.77
N PHE A 17 -29.21 -20.10 -15.18
CA PHE A 17 -29.55 -18.76 -15.68
C PHE A 17 -29.33 -17.68 -14.60
N THR A 18 -29.71 -17.94 -13.35
CA THR A 18 -29.48 -17.03 -12.23
C THR A 18 -27.99 -16.83 -11.97
N LEU A 19 -27.18 -17.90 -12.03
CA LEU A 19 -25.72 -17.82 -11.87
C LEU A 19 -25.05 -17.06 -13.01
N VAL A 20 -25.46 -17.30 -14.25
CA VAL A 20 -24.95 -16.57 -15.43
C VAL A 20 -25.32 -15.10 -15.34
N LEU A 21 -26.59 -14.80 -15.03
CA LEU A 21 -27.07 -13.43 -14.87
C LEU A 21 -26.35 -12.72 -13.72
N ALA A 22 -26.17 -13.40 -12.58
CA ALA A 22 -25.41 -12.87 -11.45
C ALA A 22 -23.96 -12.58 -11.84
N THR A 23 -23.30 -13.47 -12.56
CA THR A 23 -21.92 -13.27 -13.03
C THR A 23 -21.80 -12.06 -13.96
N ILE A 24 -22.69 -11.97 -14.96
CA ILE A 24 -22.72 -10.85 -15.93
C ILE A 24 -22.99 -9.53 -15.20
N LEU A 25 -23.91 -9.52 -14.24
CA LEU A 25 -24.19 -8.33 -13.46
C LEU A 25 -23.04 -7.97 -12.53
N THR A 26 -22.28 -8.95 -12.01
CA THR A 26 -21.18 -8.73 -11.06
C THR A 26 -19.93 -8.13 -11.71
N GLN A 27 -19.62 -8.49 -12.96
CA GLN A 27 -18.44 -7.97 -13.69
C GLN A 27 -18.30 -6.43 -13.68
N PRO A 28 -19.31 -5.63 -14.07
CA PRO A 28 -19.20 -4.17 -14.00
C PRO A 28 -19.08 -3.65 -12.56
N PHE A 29 -19.54 -4.41 -11.55
CA PHE A 29 -19.34 -4.05 -10.15
C PHE A 29 -17.89 -4.22 -9.69
N GLU A 30 -17.08 -5.10 -10.28
CA GLU A 30 -15.69 -5.31 -9.86
C GLU A 30 -14.86 -4.02 -10.00
N PHE A 31 -15.00 -3.35 -11.16
CA PHE A 31 -14.31 -2.08 -11.42
C PHE A 31 -14.82 -0.94 -10.53
N VAL A 32 -16.15 -0.85 -10.36
CA VAL A 32 -16.76 0.15 -9.49
C VAL A 32 -16.38 -0.10 -8.03
N ALA A 33 -16.27 -1.36 -7.61
CA ALA A 33 -15.92 -1.75 -6.27
C ALA A 33 -14.53 -1.27 -5.90
N ILE A 34 -13.56 -1.51 -6.77
CA ILE A 34 -12.19 -1.04 -6.57
C ILE A 34 -12.16 0.48 -6.50
N ARG A 35 -12.77 1.19 -7.45
CA ARG A 35 -12.79 2.67 -7.42
C ARG A 35 -13.43 3.24 -6.17
N LEU A 36 -14.53 2.64 -5.71
CA LEU A 36 -15.19 3.05 -4.48
C LEU A 36 -14.27 2.83 -3.26
N LEU A 37 -13.59 1.69 -3.20
CA LEU A 37 -12.67 1.34 -2.12
C LEU A 37 -11.33 2.09 -2.19
N GLU A 38 -10.90 2.54 -3.36
CA GLU A 38 -9.77 3.45 -3.58
C GLU A 38 -10.06 4.85 -3.04
N GLY A 39 -11.33 5.24 -2.98
CA GLY A 39 -11.74 6.55 -2.48
C GLY A 39 -12.28 7.50 -3.52
N TYR A 40 -12.62 7.04 -4.73
CA TYR A 40 -13.26 7.85 -5.76
C TYR A 40 -14.74 8.07 -5.44
N TRP A 41 -15.04 8.83 -4.38
CA TRP A 41 -16.39 9.08 -3.87
C TRP A 41 -17.15 10.23 -4.58
N GLY A 42 -16.62 10.67 -5.72
CA GLY A 42 -17.19 11.74 -6.55
C GLY A 42 -16.95 13.15 -6.00
N THR A 43 -17.56 14.13 -6.67
CA THR A 43 -17.41 15.57 -6.39
C THR A 43 -18.51 16.12 -5.46
N SER A 44 -19.39 15.27 -4.95
CA SER A 44 -20.41 15.68 -4.00
C SER A 44 -19.77 16.26 -2.73
N TRP A 45 -20.44 17.22 -2.08
CA TRP A 45 -19.90 17.85 -0.88
C TRP A 45 -19.62 16.85 0.26
N LEU A 46 -20.45 15.80 0.39
CA LEU A 46 -20.24 14.71 1.34
C LEU A 46 -19.03 13.85 0.96
N GLY A 47 -18.95 13.41 -0.30
CA GLY A 47 -17.83 12.59 -0.79
C GLY A 47 -16.50 13.33 -0.68
N ALA A 48 -16.48 14.60 -1.09
CA ALA A 48 -15.32 15.48 -0.99
C ALA A 48 -14.93 15.75 0.46
N GLY A 49 -15.90 15.98 1.36
CA GLY A 49 -15.64 16.18 2.78
C GLY A 49 -15.04 14.94 3.45
N LEU A 50 -15.62 13.76 3.21
CA LEU A 50 -15.09 12.49 3.71
C LEU A 50 -13.69 12.22 3.15
N ALA A 51 -13.47 12.50 1.86
CA ALA A 51 -12.18 12.34 1.23
C ALA A 51 -11.13 13.27 1.87
N ALA A 52 -11.45 14.54 2.07
CA ALA A 52 -10.56 15.51 2.71
C ALA A 52 -10.14 15.08 4.12
N VAL A 53 -11.08 14.58 4.93
CA VAL A 53 -10.79 14.06 6.27
C VAL A 53 -9.85 12.84 6.21
N GLY A 54 -10.10 11.92 5.28
CA GLY A 54 -9.23 10.75 5.04
C GLY A 54 -7.81 11.17 4.67
N ILE A 55 -7.69 12.07 3.69
CA ILE A 55 -6.41 12.64 3.22
C ILE A 55 -5.66 13.31 4.36
N GLN A 56 -6.33 14.19 5.11
CA GLN A 56 -5.72 14.91 6.23
C GLN A 56 -5.21 13.94 7.31
N ARG A 57 -6.00 12.92 7.66
CA ARG A 57 -5.59 11.87 8.61
C ARG A 57 -4.34 11.14 8.12
N HIS A 58 -4.25 10.85 6.83
CA HIS A 58 -3.11 10.17 6.23
C HIS A 58 -1.87 11.05 6.16
N GLN A 59 -2.00 12.33 5.80
CA GLN A 59 -0.91 13.31 5.85
C GLN A 59 -0.36 13.47 7.28
N MET A 60 -1.25 13.59 8.28
CA MET A 60 -0.83 13.63 9.68
C MET A 60 -0.08 12.37 10.10
N ARG A 61 -0.53 11.20 9.64
CA ARG A 61 0.14 9.92 9.93
C ARG A 61 1.51 9.83 9.27
N LYS A 62 1.64 10.21 7.99
CA LYS A 62 2.92 10.29 7.25
C LYS A 62 3.88 11.22 7.99
N GLY A 63 3.44 12.42 8.35
CA GLY A 63 4.25 13.37 9.11
C GLY A 63 4.70 12.86 10.48
N ARG A 64 3.85 12.11 11.20
CA ARG A 64 4.25 11.45 12.47
C ARG A 64 5.31 10.38 12.26
N LEU A 65 5.21 9.58 11.18
CA LEU A 65 6.20 8.55 10.85
C LEU A 65 7.54 9.18 10.47
N ILE A 66 7.55 10.21 9.62
CA ILE A 66 8.78 10.93 9.25
C ILE A 66 9.49 11.50 10.49
N ARG A 67 8.73 12.14 11.40
CA ARG A 67 9.29 12.64 12.68
C ARG A 67 9.81 11.52 13.57
N LEU A 68 9.17 10.35 13.55
CA LEU A 68 9.62 9.18 14.31
C LEU A 68 10.92 8.61 13.71
N GLY A 69 11.00 8.51 12.39
CA GLY A 69 12.20 8.09 11.65
C GLY A 69 13.40 8.95 12.01
N GLY A 70 13.29 10.27 11.85
CA GLY A 70 14.37 11.19 12.20
C GLY A 70 14.81 11.13 13.68
N LYS A 71 13.87 10.84 14.61
CA LYS A 71 14.23 10.59 16.03
C LYS A 71 14.95 9.27 16.24
N LEU A 72 14.61 8.23 15.49
CA LEU A 72 15.27 6.94 15.56
C LEU A 72 16.66 7.02 14.92
N ASP A 73 16.80 7.72 13.79
CA ASP A 73 18.08 7.96 13.13
C ASP A 73 19.05 8.70 14.04
N ALA A 74 18.62 9.82 14.63
CA ALA A 74 19.45 10.58 15.57
C ALA A 74 19.94 9.72 16.74
N ARG A 75 19.06 8.88 17.31
CA ARG A 75 19.41 7.95 18.40
C ARG A 75 20.34 6.83 17.94
N ALA A 76 20.18 6.34 16.72
CA ALA A 76 21.03 5.29 16.17
C ALA A 76 22.42 5.83 15.86
N LEU A 77 22.51 6.99 15.20
CA LEU A 77 23.75 7.72 14.94
C LEU A 77 24.54 8.00 16.23
N GLU A 78 23.88 8.50 17.28
CA GLU A 78 24.51 8.74 18.58
C GLU A 78 25.13 7.46 19.17
N LYS A 79 24.45 6.32 19.03
CA LYS A 79 24.99 5.02 19.48
C LYS A 79 26.09 4.47 18.59
N CYS A 80 26.15 4.88 17.32
CA CYS A 80 27.17 4.48 16.38
C CYS A 80 28.46 5.30 16.52
N LEU A 81 28.44 6.45 17.21
CA LEU A 81 29.61 7.32 17.37
C LEU A 81 30.90 6.60 17.79
N PRO A 82 30.91 5.70 18.78
CA PRO A 82 32.14 4.99 19.16
C PRO A 82 32.70 4.14 18.00
N HIS A 83 31.83 3.51 17.22
CA HIS A 83 32.22 2.71 16.06
C HIS A 83 32.71 3.60 14.92
N ILE A 84 32.06 4.75 14.68
CA ILE A 84 32.48 5.74 13.67
C ILE A 84 33.91 6.22 13.97
N HIS A 85 34.22 6.55 15.23
CA HIS A 85 35.57 6.93 15.64
C HIS A 85 36.60 5.82 15.42
N GLN A 86 36.22 4.55 15.61
CA GLN A 86 37.09 3.41 15.30
C GLN A 86 37.28 3.20 13.80
N THR A 87 36.22 3.35 12.99
CA THR A 87 36.27 3.20 11.54
C THR A 87 37.17 4.26 10.91
N PHE A 88 37.12 5.50 11.40
CA PHE A 88 37.90 6.62 10.89
C PHE A 88 39.14 6.92 11.75
N ILE A 89 39.78 5.89 12.32
CA ILE A 89 40.97 6.06 13.17
C ILE A 89 42.13 6.78 12.44
N ASN A 90 42.24 6.57 11.13
CA ASN A 90 43.27 7.19 10.28
C ASN A 90 42.86 8.61 9.81
N GLU A 91 41.60 9.02 10.02
CA GLU A 91 41.06 10.32 9.61
C GLU A 91 40.24 10.97 10.76
N PRO A 92 40.89 11.34 11.88
CA PRO A 92 40.19 11.80 13.10
C PRO A 92 39.41 13.10 12.90
N LEU A 93 39.82 13.95 11.94
CA LEU A 93 39.08 15.16 11.57
C LEU A 93 37.72 14.84 10.96
N LEU A 94 37.64 13.77 10.15
CA LEU A 94 36.39 13.31 9.55
C LEU A 94 35.45 12.71 10.62
N ALA A 95 35.99 11.89 11.53
CA ALA A 95 35.22 11.37 12.67
C ALA A 95 34.63 12.50 13.53
N THR A 96 35.45 13.52 13.81
CA THR A 96 35.04 14.71 14.56
C THR A 96 33.98 15.52 13.81
N ALA A 97 34.12 15.68 12.49
CA ALA A 97 33.13 16.37 11.66
C ALA A 97 31.78 15.65 11.67
N ILE A 98 31.78 14.31 11.56
CA ILE A 98 30.58 13.48 11.67
C ILE A 98 29.93 13.66 13.05
N GLU A 99 30.71 13.60 14.13
CA GLU A 99 30.20 13.78 15.49
C GLU A 99 29.57 15.17 15.70
N ARG A 100 30.26 16.25 15.31
CA ARG A 100 29.74 17.61 15.45
C ARG A 100 28.43 17.77 14.69
N LYS A 101 28.35 17.20 13.48
CA LYS A 101 27.13 17.21 12.67
C LYS A 101 25.98 16.44 13.31
N ILE A 102 26.23 15.26 13.87
CA ILE A 102 25.23 14.46 14.60
C ILE A 102 24.70 15.21 15.81
N ARG A 103 25.58 15.88 16.57
CA ARG A 103 25.22 16.66 17.76
C ARG A 103 24.70 18.07 17.45
N ALA A 104 24.58 18.44 16.17
CA ALA A 104 24.21 19.79 15.72
C ALA A 104 25.08 20.91 16.35
N ILE A 105 26.38 20.65 16.51
CA ILE A 105 27.38 21.60 16.99
C ILE A 105 27.99 22.30 15.79
N ASP A 106 28.24 23.62 15.90
CA ASP A 106 28.92 24.40 14.87
C ASP A 106 30.27 23.75 14.49
N ASP A 107 30.48 23.56 13.19
CA ASP A 107 31.63 22.91 12.58
C ASP A 107 32.46 23.85 11.72
N ALA A 108 32.24 25.17 11.79
CA ALA A 108 32.94 26.18 10.98
C ALA A 108 34.48 26.14 11.06
N ALA A 109 35.04 25.58 12.15
CA ALA A 109 36.48 25.38 12.30
C ALA A 109 37.05 24.21 11.47
N ILE A 110 36.19 23.37 10.87
CA ILE A 110 36.57 22.23 10.04
C ILE A 110 36.53 22.65 8.56
N ASP A 111 37.50 22.18 7.79
CA ASP A 111 37.59 22.47 6.36
C ASP A 111 36.33 22.03 5.59
N ALA A 112 36.05 22.71 4.49
CA ALA A 112 34.81 22.52 3.74
C ALA A 112 34.73 21.12 3.09
N ASP A 113 35.86 20.52 2.71
CA ASP A 113 35.88 19.19 2.09
C ASP A 113 35.52 18.10 3.09
N THR A 114 36.13 18.13 4.28
CA THR A 114 35.81 17.19 5.37
C THR A 114 34.36 17.32 5.82
N ARG A 115 33.81 18.55 5.91
CA ARG A 115 32.37 18.75 6.21
C ARG A 115 31.46 18.17 5.15
N ARG A 116 31.85 18.28 3.87
CA ARG A 116 31.12 17.68 2.75
C ARG A 116 31.17 16.16 2.83
N ARG A 117 32.36 15.57 3.02
CA ARG A 117 32.54 14.12 3.19
C ARG A 117 31.74 13.57 4.38
N ALA A 118 31.72 14.29 5.50
CA ALA A 118 30.89 13.93 6.66
C ALA A 118 29.39 13.98 6.34
N ALA A 119 28.95 14.99 5.57
CA ALA A 119 27.57 15.08 5.08
C ALA A 119 27.21 13.88 4.20
N ASP A 120 28.10 13.55 3.26
CA ASP A 120 27.90 12.47 2.31
C ASP A 120 27.88 11.11 3.01
N TYR A 121 28.73 10.89 4.02
CA TYR A 121 28.71 9.69 4.86
C TYR A 121 27.36 9.49 5.58
N ILE A 122 26.84 10.54 6.23
CA ILE A 122 25.55 10.47 6.93
C ILE A 122 24.42 10.25 5.92
N LYS A 123 24.46 10.97 4.78
CA LYS A 123 23.45 10.89 3.71
C LYS A 123 23.43 9.53 3.03
N ALA A 124 24.59 8.91 2.83
CA ALA A 124 24.72 7.56 2.27
C ALA A 124 24.25 6.47 3.25
N GLN A 125 23.92 6.84 4.50
CA GLN A 125 23.48 5.93 5.55
C GLN A 125 24.44 4.75 5.81
N ALA A 126 25.73 4.91 5.51
CA ALA A 126 26.74 3.87 5.72
C ALA A 126 26.87 3.44 7.19
N TRP A 127 26.48 4.30 8.12
CA TRP A 127 26.42 4.01 9.56
C TRP A 127 25.35 2.97 9.93
N MET A 128 24.39 2.64 9.04
CA MET A 128 23.36 1.63 9.33
C MET A 128 23.95 0.23 9.49
N GLU A 129 25.08 -0.08 8.84
CA GLU A 129 25.74 -1.39 8.95
C GLU A 129 26.23 -1.71 10.36
N VAL A 130 26.56 -0.67 11.13
CA VAL A 130 27.04 -0.78 12.52
C VAL A 130 25.97 -0.43 13.54
N ALA A 131 24.75 -0.13 13.09
CA ALA A 131 23.66 0.23 13.99
C ALA A 131 23.16 -0.99 14.81
N PRO A 132 22.77 -0.78 16.08
CA PRO A 132 22.20 -1.87 16.88
C PRO A 132 20.98 -2.50 16.19
N ALA A 133 20.94 -3.83 16.08
CA ALA A 133 19.91 -4.56 15.31
C ALA A 133 18.46 -4.13 15.64
N ARG A 134 18.16 -3.86 16.92
CA ARG A 134 16.82 -3.39 17.34
C ARG A 134 16.47 -2.00 16.81
N LEU A 135 17.46 -1.10 16.69
CA LEU A 135 17.24 0.24 16.12
C LEU A 135 17.16 0.16 14.60
N PHE A 136 18.07 -0.58 13.97
CA PHE A 136 18.05 -0.85 12.54
C PHE A 136 16.67 -1.35 12.10
N HIS A 137 16.18 -2.44 12.71
CA HIS A 137 14.86 -3.00 12.39
C HIS A 137 13.71 -1.99 12.55
N ARG A 138 13.77 -1.12 13.57
CA ARG A 138 12.74 -0.10 13.80
C ARG A 138 12.81 1.05 12.79
N ILE A 139 14.01 1.45 12.37
CA ILE A 139 14.22 2.46 11.33
C ILE A 139 13.66 1.94 10.02
N THR A 140 14.10 0.76 9.58
CA THR A 140 13.61 0.13 8.35
C THR A 140 12.09 -0.04 8.36
N ALA A 141 11.50 -0.49 9.48
CA ALA A 141 10.05 -0.62 9.58
C ALA A 141 9.29 0.72 9.47
N VAL A 142 9.89 1.82 9.94
CA VAL A 142 9.31 3.16 9.80
C VAL A 142 9.49 3.69 8.38
N ASP A 143 10.66 3.50 7.78
CA ASP A 143 10.94 3.89 6.40
C ASP A 143 10.03 3.15 5.42
N ASP A 144 9.89 1.83 5.57
CA ASP A 144 8.93 1.01 4.83
C ASP A 144 7.49 1.51 5.02
N ALA A 145 7.14 1.98 6.22
CA ALA A 145 5.83 2.55 6.48
C ALA A 145 5.62 3.92 5.84
N VAL A 146 6.67 4.74 5.70
CA VAL A 146 6.64 6.04 5.01
C VAL A 146 6.54 5.82 3.49
N GLN A 147 7.27 4.86 2.94
CA GLN A 147 7.27 4.54 1.50
C GLN A 147 5.92 4.03 0.98
N ARG A 148 5.02 3.56 1.87
CA ARG A 148 3.63 3.19 1.51
C ARG A 148 2.72 4.39 1.23
N PHE A 149 3.19 5.62 1.47
CA PHE A 149 2.41 6.82 1.17
C PHE A 149 2.86 7.40 -0.17
N PRO A 150 1.91 7.85 -1.02
CA PRO A 150 2.23 8.60 -2.22
C PRO A 150 2.78 9.99 -1.89
N ASP A 151 3.13 10.73 -2.94
CA ASP A 151 3.43 12.15 -2.85
C ASP A 151 2.25 12.95 -2.27
N ASP A 152 2.57 14.09 -1.65
CA ASP A 152 1.62 14.83 -0.81
C ASP A 152 0.43 15.40 -1.60
N ASP A 153 0.62 15.69 -2.89
CA ASP A 153 -0.39 16.16 -3.84
C ASP A 153 -1.26 15.03 -4.41
N ARG A 154 -0.80 13.78 -4.33
CA ARG A 154 -1.51 12.58 -4.82
C ARG A 154 -2.16 11.75 -3.72
N MET A 155 -2.21 12.26 -2.49
CA MET A 155 -2.77 11.57 -1.34
C MET A 155 -4.22 11.10 -1.56
N MET A 156 -4.51 9.85 -1.18
CA MET A 156 -5.84 9.24 -1.30
C MET A 156 -6.50 9.08 0.08
N PRO A 157 -7.84 9.03 0.15
CA PRO A 157 -8.55 8.99 1.44
C PRO A 157 -8.61 7.60 2.07
N THR A 158 -8.34 6.54 1.31
CA THR A 158 -8.39 5.15 1.79
C THR A 158 -7.02 4.49 1.73
N ARG A 159 -6.84 3.43 2.53
CA ARG A 159 -5.59 2.65 2.52
C ARG A 159 -5.33 1.95 1.19
N LEU A 160 -6.38 1.43 0.56
CA LEU A 160 -6.26 0.79 -0.75
C LEU A 160 -5.78 1.79 -1.80
N GLY A 161 -6.41 2.97 -1.85
CA GLY A 161 -6.02 4.04 -2.75
C GLY A 161 -4.58 4.51 -2.51
N LEU A 162 -4.16 4.64 -1.25
CA LEU A 162 -2.77 5.00 -0.93
C LEU A 162 -1.76 3.99 -1.43
N VAL A 163 -2.01 2.69 -1.24
CA VAL A 163 -1.11 1.63 -1.70
C VAL A 163 -0.98 1.69 -3.22
N LEU A 164 -2.10 1.68 -3.94
CA LEU A 164 -2.10 1.72 -5.41
C LEU A 164 -1.46 3.00 -5.94
N ARG A 165 -1.69 4.15 -5.30
CA ARG A 165 -1.08 5.41 -5.67
C ARG A 165 0.42 5.46 -5.38
N SER A 166 0.85 4.98 -4.22
CA SER A 166 2.28 4.89 -3.87
C SER A 166 3.04 3.97 -4.83
N MET A 167 2.36 2.95 -5.38
CA MET A 167 2.93 2.11 -6.43
C MET A 167 3.11 2.87 -7.74
N GLU A 168 2.08 3.61 -8.17
CA GLU A 168 2.16 4.45 -9.36
C GLU A 168 3.38 5.39 -9.28
N ASP A 169 3.58 6.05 -8.13
CA ASP A 169 4.71 6.98 -7.91
C ASP A 169 6.09 6.31 -7.98
N ARG A 170 6.16 4.99 -7.74
CA ARG A 170 7.42 4.22 -7.73
C ARG A 170 7.80 3.65 -9.08
N LEU A 171 6.86 3.56 -10.02
CA LEU A 171 7.10 3.05 -11.37
C LEU A 171 7.69 4.16 -12.24
N GLY A 172 8.72 3.86 -13.03
CA GLY A 172 9.34 4.85 -13.93
C GLY A 172 8.32 5.52 -14.86
N ALA A 173 7.30 4.77 -15.31
CA ALA A 173 6.19 5.30 -16.10
C ALA A 173 5.30 6.29 -15.32
N GLY A 174 5.07 6.07 -14.03
CA GLY A 174 4.27 6.97 -13.19
C GLY A 174 5.03 8.24 -12.78
N GLN A 175 6.36 8.17 -12.68
CA GLN A 175 7.25 9.33 -12.50
C GLN A 175 7.31 10.22 -13.76
N ALA A 176 7.15 9.62 -14.94
CA ALA A 176 7.03 10.32 -16.21
C ALA A 176 5.61 10.88 -16.49
N GLY A 177 4.66 10.70 -15.56
CA GLY A 177 3.27 11.13 -15.73
C GLY A 177 2.47 10.31 -16.74
N ALA A 178 2.94 9.12 -17.12
CA ALA A 178 2.28 8.27 -18.10
C ALA A 178 1.15 7.43 -17.48
N ASP A 179 0.12 7.13 -18.28
CA ASP A 179 -1.02 6.31 -17.86
C ASP A 179 -0.57 4.88 -17.51
N LEU A 180 -0.69 4.54 -16.22
CA LEU A 180 -0.35 3.23 -15.68
C LEU A 180 -1.27 2.12 -16.22
N ARG A 181 -2.51 2.45 -16.61
CA ARG A 181 -3.48 1.47 -17.13
C ARG A 181 -3.01 0.78 -18.40
N GLY A 182 -2.05 1.38 -19.11
CA GLY A 182 -1.41 0.78 -20.28
C GLY A 182 0.02 0.28 -20.05
N PHE A 183 0.58 0.37 -18.83
CA PHE A 183 1.98 0.01 -18.58
C PHE A 183 2.28 -1.45 -18.93
N VAL A 184 1.47 -2.38 -18.41
CA VAL A 184 1.62 -3.82 -18.69
C VAL A 184 1.35 -4.13 -20.16
N ILE A 185 0.33 -3.50 -20.74
CA ILE A 185 -0.02 -3.70 -22.17
C ILE A 185 1.13 -3.26 -23.08
N ARG A 186 1.75 -2.11 -22.81
CA ARG A 186 2.88 -1.59 -23.60
C ARG A 186 4.13 -2.44 -23.50
N ASN A 187 4.29 -3.18 -22.41
CA ASN A 187 5.47 -4.00 -22.14
C ASN A 187 5.17 -5.50 -22.20
N LEU A 188 4.03 -5.92 -22.76
CA LEU A 188 3.62 -7.32 -22.74
C LEU A 188 4.64 -8.26 -23.39
N SER A 189 5.36 -7.77 -24.42
CA SER A 189 6.39 -8.55 -25.13
C SER A 189 7.70 -8.70 -24.36
N SER A 190 7.96 -7.87 -23.35
CA SER A 190 9.19 -7.90 -22.54
C SER A 190 9.01 -8.58 -21.18
N ILE A 191 7.78 -8.94 -20.82
CA ILE A 191 7.45 -9.59 -19.56
C ILE A 191 7.48 -11.12 -19.74
N ASP A 192 8.20 -11.81 -18.86
CA ASP A 192 8.16 -13.28 -18.84
C ASP A 192 6.78 -13.81 -18.44
N SER A 193 6.42 -14.97 -18.99
CA SER A 193 5.14 -15.64 -18.77
C SER A 193 4.85 -15.95 -17.29
N ALA A 194 5.87 -16.27 -16.47
CA ALA A 194 5.68 -16.54 -15.05
C ALA A 194 5.32 -15.25 -14.29
N THR A 195 6.01 -14.15 -14.59
CA THR A 195 5.75 -12.84 -13.99
C THR A 195 4.37 -12.30 -14.39
N LEU A 196 3.97 -12.52 -15.65
CA LEU A 196 2.63 -12.16 -16.12
C LEU A 196 1.53 -12.97 -15.42
N ALA A 197 1.74 -14.27 -15.23
CA ALA A 197 0.81 -15.13 -14.49
C ALA A 197 0.68 -14.69 -13.01
N GLU A 198 1.79 -14.29 -12.37
CA GLU A 198 1.78 -13.77 -11.00
C GLU A 198 1.01 -12.43 -10.93
N HIS A 199 1.24 -11.52 -11.88
CA HIS A 199 0.49 -10.28 -12.04
C HIS A 199 -1.02 -10.54 -12.10
N ASP A 200 -1.45 -11.45 -12.99
CA ASP A 200 -2.85 -11.78 -13.19
C ASP A 200 -3.49 -12.41 -11.95
N GLN A 201 -2.72 -13.24 -11.22
CA GLN A 201 -3.16 -13.83 -9.96
C GLN A 201 -3.45 -12.77 -8.89
N TYR A 202 -2.55 -11.79 -8.72
CA TYR A 202 -2.79 -10.69 -7.77
C TYR A 202 -3.96 -9.80 -8.21
N ARG A 203 -4.07 -9.49 -9.51
CA ARG A 203 -5.19 -8.70 -10.05
C ARG A 203 -6.53 -9.38 -9.76
N SER A 204 -6.64 -10.66 -10.09
CA SER A 204 -7.86 -11.45 -9.85
C SER A 204 -8.22 -11.55 -8.37
N ARG A 205 -7.24 -11.77 -7.48
CA ARG A 205 -7.46 -11.76 -6.02
C ARG A 205 -7.96 -10.39 -5.54
N LEU A 206 -7.42 -9.30 -6.08
CA LEU A 206 -7.81 -7.95 -5.70
C LEU A 206 -9.27 -7.69 -6.10
N ASP A 207 -9.65 -8.03 -7.33
CA ASP A 207 -11.02 -7.92 -7.84
C ASP A 207 -12.00 -8.73 -6.97
N MET A 208 -11.64 -9.98 -6.64
CA MET A 208 -12.44 -10.85 -5.77
C MET A 208 -12.64 -10.25 -4.38
N TYR A 209 -11.57 -9.83 -3.69
CA TYR A 209 -11.66 -9.28 -2.34
C TYR A 209 -12.43 -7.95 -2.30
N ALA A 210 -12.23 -7.08 -3.30
CA ALA A 210 -12.96 -5.82 -3.41
C ALA A 210 -14.47 -6.05 -3.57
N SER A 211 -14.85 -7.00 -4.44
CA SER A 211 -16.25 -7.32 -4.71
C SER A 211 -16.92 -7.96 -3.50
N LEU A 212 -16.28 -8.94 -2.85
CA LEU A 212 -16.79 -9.55 -1.62
C LEU A 212 -16.94 -8.53 -0.49
N CYS A 213 -16.01 -7.58 -0.37
CA CYS A 213 -16.11 -6.49 0.61
C CYS A 213 -17.40 -5.69 0.40
N LEU A 214 -17.70 -5.29 -0.85
CA LEU A 214 -18.91 -4.53 -1.13
C LEU A 214 -20.19 -5.36 -0.98
N ILE A 215 -20.21 -6.59 -1.47
CA ILE A 215 -21.38 -7.47 -1.37
C ILE A 215 -21.74 -7.70 0.10
N THR A 216 -20.76 -8.03 0.94
CA THR A 216 -20.99 -8.25 2.39
C THR A 216 -21.40 -6.98 3.12
N SER A 217 -20.84 -5.82 2.76
CA SER A 217 -21.29 -4.52 3.28
C SER A 217 -22.73 -4.19 2.86
N ALA A 218 -23.09 -4.43 1.61
CA ALA A 218 -24.44 -4.19 1.10
C ALA A 218 -25.46 -5.14 1.75
N LEU A 219 -25.13 -6.43 1.87
CA LEU A 219 -25.96 -7.41 2.57
C LEU A 219 -26.17 -7.04 4.04
N SER A 220 -25.15 -6.51 4.71
CA SER A 220 -25.27 -6.01 6.08
C SER A 220 -26.29 -4.86 6.18
N ALA A 221 -26.25 -3.91 5.24
CA ALA A 221 -27.21 -2.81 5.19
C ALA A 221 -28.64 -3.29 4.87
N VAL A 222 -28.79 -4.22 3.92
CA VAL A 222 -30.08 -4.82 3.56
C VAL A 222 -30.66 -5.62 4.72
N ASN A 223 -29.84 -6.39 5.43
CA ASN A 223 -30.22 -7.13 6.64
C ASN A 223 -30.82 -6.18 7.68
N LEU A 224 -30.15 -5.05 7.96
CA LEU A 224 -30.63 -4.05 8.91
C LEU A 224 -31.91 -3.34 8.43
N ALA A 225 -32.06 -3.10 7.13
CA ALA A 225 -33.20 -2.38 6.57
C ALA A 225 -34.47 -3.23 6.51
N ILE A 226 -34.36 -4.50 6.09
CA ILE A 226 -35.49 -5.38 5.80
C ILE A 226 -35.85 -6.25 7.00
N LEU A 227 -34.87 -6.91 7.64
CA LEU A 227 -35.13 -7.97 8.61
C LEU A 227 -35.36 -7.46 10.04
N ARG A 228 -35.37 -6.14 10.25
CA ARG A 228 -35.51 -5.52 11.58
C ARG A 228 -36.82 -5.83 12.31
N SER A 229 -37.90 -6.14 11.58
CA SER A 229 -39.22 -6.42 12.15
C SER A 229 -39.54 -7.91 12.25
N GLU A 230 -38.86 -8.75 11.47
CA GLU A 230 -39.17 -10.17 11.32
C GLU A 230 -38.29 -11.08 12.18
N VAL A 231 -37.13 -10.57 12.63
CA VAL A 231 -36.08 -11.35 13.30
C VAL A 231 -35.82 -10.80 14.70
N GLU A 232 -35.52 -11.70 15.63
CA GLU A 232 -35.09 -11.32 16.98
C GLU A 232 -33.84 -10.42 16.92
N VAL A 233 -33.84 -9.35 17.72
CA VAL A 233 -32.78 -8.33 17.73
C VAL A 233 -31.39 -8.95 17.94
N SER A 234 -31.28 -9.96 18.80
CA SER A 234 -30.02 -10.69 19.08
C SER A 234 -29.42 -11.32 17.82
N SER A 235 -30.25 -12.02 17.05
CA SER A 235 -29.87 -12.68 15.80
C SER A 235 -29.55 -11.66 14.70
N LEU A 236 -30.34 -10.58 14.61
CA LEU A 236 -30.08 -9.48 13.68
C LEU A 236 -28.72 -8.85 13.90
N VAL A 237 -28.36 -8.56 15.16
CA VAL A 237 -27.07 -7.99 15.54
C VAL A 237 -25.94 -8.95 15.23
N LEU A 238 -26.08 -10.24 15.56
CA LEU A 238 -25.05 -11.26 15.31
C LEU A 238 -24.75 -11.40 13.81
N ILE A 239 -25.78 -11.53 12.97
CA ILE A 239 -25.64 -11.66 11.52
C ILE A 239 -25.00 -10.40 10.91
N THR A 240 -25.48 -9.22 11.32
CA THR A 240 -24.91 -7.93 10.89
C THR A 240 -23.43 -7.83 11.25
N ALA A 241 -23.07 -8.17 12.49
CA ALA A 241 -21.70 -8.15 12.96
C ALA A 241 -20.81 -9.13 12.19
N ALA A 242 -21.29 -10.36 11.94
CA ALA A 242 -20.56 -11.35 11.14
C ALA A 242 -20.29 -10.85 9.71
N MET A 243 -21.30 -10.24 9.06
CA MET A 243 -21.14 -9.65 7.73
C MET A 243 -20.14 -8.49 7.71
N LEU A 244 -20.16 -7.62 8.72
CA LEU A 244 -19.21 -6.51 8.83
C LEU A 244 -17.77 -6.99 9.10
N VAL A 245 -17.59 -8.02 9.92
CA VAL A 245 -16.28 -8.64 10.16
C VAL A 245 -15.74 -9.26 8.87
N LEU A 246 -16.59 -9.97 8.12
CA LEU A 246 -16.21 -10.53 6.83
C LEU A 246 -15.85 -9.44 5.82
N SER A 247 -16.65 -8.37 5.73
CA SER A 247 -16.37 -7.21 4.88
C SER A 247 -15.03 -6.56 5.23
N TRP A 248 -14.77 -6.36 6.52
CA TRP A 248 -13.49 -5.85 7.00
C TRP A 248 -12.31 -6.77 6.64
N ALA A 249 -12.47 -8.09 6.78
CA ALA A 249 -11.45 -9.07 6.41
C ALA A 249 -11.18 -9.03 4.90
N CYS A 250 -12.21 -8.95 4.06
CA CYS A 250 -12.10 -8.78 2.61
C CYS A 250 -11.37 -7.47 2.26
N TYR A 251 -11.70 -6.34 2.90
CA TYR A 251 -10.99 -5.08 2.69
C TYR A 251 -9.50 -5.20 3.05
N ARG A 252 -9.17 -5.87 4.15
CA ARG A 252 -7.78 -6.12 4.56
C ARG A 252 -7.07 -7.01 3.53
N GLY A 253 -7.74 -8.03 3.01
CA GLY A 253 -7.24 -8.90 1.94
C GLY A 253 -6.96 -8.13 0.65
N ALA A 254 -7.86 -7.22 0.26
CA ALA A 254 -7.68 -6.34 -0.91
C ALA A 254 -6.43 -5.47 -0.75
N VAL A 255 -6.23 -4.83 0.42
CA VAL A 255 -5.04 -4.01 0.69
C VAL A 255 -3.75 -4.84 0.64
N MET A 256 -3.72 -6.03 1.25
CA MET A 256 -2.53 -6.91 1.21
C MET A 256 -2.23 -7.40 -0.20
N THR A 257 -3.27 -7.70 -0.98
CA THR A 257 -3.11 -8.13 -2.37
C THR A 257 -2.59 -7.00 -3.25
N ALA A 258 -3.02 -5.76 -3.01
CA ALA A 258 -2.48 -4.58 -3.67
C ALA A 258 -0.98 -4.37 -3.35
N GLU A 259 -0.54 -4.62 -2.11
CA GLU A 259 0.89 -4.60 -1.76
C GLU A 259 1.70 -5.70 -2.47
N GLY A 260 1.13 -6.90 -2.65
CA GLY A 260 1.74 -7.96 -3.46
C GLY A 260 1.85 -7.55 -4.94
N TYR A 261 0.75 -7.02 -5.48
CA TYR A 261 0.68 -6.46 -6.84
C TYR A 261 1.75 -5.38 -7.08
N ALA A 262 2.01 -4.52 -6.08
CA ALA A 262 3.10 -3.53 -6.07
C ALA A 262 4.45 -4.11 -6.44
N THR A 263 4.75 -5.22 -5.78
CA THR A 263 6.08 -5.82 -5.76
C THR A 263 6.37 -6.43 -7.12
N VAL A 264 5.39 -7.14 -7.69
CA VAL A 264 5.45 -7.70 -9.04
C VAL A 264 5.63 -6.58 -10.07
N LEU A 265 4.83 -5.51 -9.98
CA LEU A 265 4.87 -4.44 -10.97
C LEU A 265 6.18 -3.64 -10.93
N THR A 266 6.72 -3.41 -9.73
CA THR A 266 8.05 -2.78 -9.57
C THR A 266 9.16 -3.72 -10.08
N GLY A 267 9.02 -5.03 -9.92
CA GLY A 267 9.94 -6.02 -10.48
C GLY A 267 9.96 -5.99 -12.01
N ILE A 268 8.78 -5.92 -12.63
CA ILE A 268 8.62 -5.74 -14.09
C ILE A 268 9.30 -4.46 -14.55
N ASP A 269 9.05 -3.33 -13.89
CA ASP A 269 9.63 -2.03 -14.26
C ASP A 269 11.17 -2.04 -14.17
N LYS A 270 11.74 -2.68 -13.15
CA LYS A 270 13.20 -2.86 -13.05
C LYS A 270 13.75 -3.71 -14.20
N GLN A 271 13.10 -4.83 -14.52
CA GLN A 271 13.52 -5.70 -15.62
C GLN A 271 13.52 -4.98 -16.97
N ILE A 272 12.54 -4.11 -17.20
CA ILE A 272 12.43 -3.32 -18.43
C ILE A 272 13.50 -2.22 -18.48
N ASN A 273 13.79 -1.59 -17.34
CA ASN A 273 14.72 -0.46 -17.26
C ASN A 273 16.19 -0.87 -17.07
N ASP A 274 16.49 -2.15 -16.83
CA ASP A 274 17.86 -2.66 -16.70
C ASP A 274 18.52 -2.89 -18.08
N PRO A 275 19.54 -2.11 -18.48
CA PRO A 275 20.15 -2.18 -19.81
C PRO A 275 21.00 -3.44 -20.05
N VAL A 276 21.15 -4.31 -19.06
CA VAL A 276 22.00 -5.53 -19.12
C VAL A 276 21.18 -6.78 -19.49
N ALA A 277 19.86 -6.70 -19.53
CA ALA A 277 18.97 -7.85 -19.73
C ALA A 277 18.59 -8.14 -21.19
N HIS A 278 19.15 -7.42 -22.17
CA HIS A 278 18.95 -7.69 -23.59
C HIS A 278 20.22 -8.29 -24.21
N PRO A 279 20.31 -9.63 -24.38
CA PRO A 279 21.17 -10.22 -25.39
C PRO A 279 20.69 -9.90 -26.81
#